data_AF-A0A923S2P5-F1
#
_entry.id   AF-A0A923S2P5-F1
#
_cell.length_a   1.000
_cell.length_b   1.000
_cell.length_c   1.000
_cell.angle_alpha   90.00
_cell.angle_beta   90.00
_cell.angle_gamma   90.00
#
_symmetry.space_group_name_H-M   'P 1'
#
loop_
_entity.id
_entity.type
_entity.pdbx_description
1 polymer ?
#
loop_
_entity_poly.entity_id
_entity_poly.type
_entity_poly.pdbx_seq_one_letter_code
_entity_poly.pdbx_strand_id
1 'polypeptide(L)'
;MNRDQLYNLAPTDRAFREMNRDQKVQVVAAFALAVLKEIRVADGREPDAWESVHLMHALGALHGERLTYALTLIELAIEDPADRAPEAVARIQKELASAQTLERAFQDAQARLVAGT
;
A
#
# COMPACT_ATOMS: atom_id res chain seq x y z
N MET A 1 -14.69 -3.03 -1.24
CA MET A 1 -13.36 -3.19 -1.86
C MET A 1 -13.38 -4.34 -2.85
N ASN A 2 -13.10 -4.07 -4.12
CA ASN A 2 -12.91 -5.08 -5.15
C ASN A 2 -11.45 -5.59 -5.18
N ARG A 3 -11.14 -6.60 -4.37
CA ARG A 3 -9.78 -7.14 -4.22
C ARG A 3 -9.24 -7.78 -5.49
N ASP A 4 -10.06 -8.52 -6.22
CA ASP A 4 -9.64 -9.19 -7.46
C ASP A 4 -9.15 -8.16 -8.49
N GLN A 5 -9.85 -7.03 -8.60
CA GLN A 5 -9.41 -5.93 -9.45
C GLN A 5 -8.10 -5.31 -8.98
N LEU A 6 -7.91 -5.15 -7.66
CA LEU A 6 -6.67 -4.62 -7.09
C LEU A 6 -5.48 -5.57 -7.29
N TYR A 7 -5.66 -6.88 -7.07
CA TYR A 7 -4.61 -7.87 -7.32
C TYR A 7 -4.19 -7.94 -8.79
N ASN A 8 -5.09 -7.66 -9.72
CA ASN A 8 -4.74 -7.53 -11.15
C ASN A 8 -3.85 -6.31 -11.46
N LEU A 9 -3.75 -5.34 -10.56
CA LEU A 9 -2.83 -4.20 -10.68
C LEU A 9 -1.46 -4.49 -10.05
N ALA A 10 -1.36 -5.48 -9.16
CA ALA A 10 -0.10 -5.89 -8.57
C ALA A 10 0.77 -6.61 -9.62
N PRO A 11 2.09 -6.35 -9.66
CA PRO A 11 2.99 -7.06 -10.56
C PRO A 11 3.12 -8.51 -10.12
N THR A 12 3.26 -9.43 -11.07
CA THR A 12 3.67 -10.79 -10.73
C THR A 12 5.08 -10.81 -10.12
N ASP A 13 5.38 -11.78 -9.26
CA ASP A 13 6.71 -12.01 -8.69
C ASP A 13 7.84 -11.94 -9.71
N ARG A 14 7.62 -12.59 -10.86
CA ARG A 14 8.60 -12.62 -11.95
C ARG A 14 8.82 -11.23 -12.52
N ALA A 15 7.74 -10.54 -12.90
CA ALA A 15 7.81 -9.20 -13.46
C ALA A 15 8.46 -8.23 -12.47
N PHE A 16 8.11 -8.32 -11.18
CA PHE A 16 8.69 -7.48 -10.14
C PHE A 16 10.19 -7.73 -9.98
N ARG A 17 10.67 -8.98 -10.04
CA ARG A 17 12.11 -9.28 -9.95
C ARG A 17 12.91 -8.66 -11.10
N GLU A 18 12.34 -8.64 -12.31
CA GLU A 18 12.96 -8.11 -13.53
C GLU A 18 13.01 -6.57 -13.55
N MET A 19 12.22 -5.88 -12.73
CA MET A 19 12.21 -4.41 -12.62
C MET A 19 13.45 -3.85 -11.92
N ASN A 20 13.91 -2.70 -12.40
CA ASN A 20 14.90 -1.89 -11.69
C ASN A 20 14.28 -1.23 -10.43
N ARG A 21 15.12 -0.60 -9.61
CA ARG A 21 14.70 0.02 -8.35
C ARG A 21 13.59 1.06 -8.54
N ASP A 22 13.73 1.95 -9.52
CA ASP A 22 12.82 3.07 -9.71
C ASP A 22 11.46 2.59 -10.24
N GLN A 23 11.46 1.60 -11.13
CA GLN A 23 10.25 0.90 -11.57
C GLN A 23 9.53 0.23 -10.39
N LYS A 24 10.26 -0.45 -9.50
CA LYS A 24 9.68 -1.09 -8.31
C LYS A 24 9.03 -0.06 -7.39
N VAL A 25 9.70 1.05 -7.11
CA VAL A 25 9.13 2.13 -6.29
C VAL A 25 7.86 2.70 -6.94
N GLN A 26 7.87 2.94 -8.25
CA GLN A 26 6.69 3.41 -8.99
C GLN A 26 5.52 2.44 -8.87
N VAL A 27 5.77 1.14 -9.06
CA VAL A 27 4.72 0.12 -8.99
C VAL A 27 4.16 -0.03 -7.57
N VAL A 28 5.02 -0.05 -6.54
CA VAL A 28 4.59 -0.13 -5.14
C VAL A 28 3.74 1.10 -4.77
N ALA A 29 4.20 2.31 -5.11
CA ALA A 29 3.45 3.54 -4.84
C ALA A 29 2.12 3.58 -5.61
N ALA A 30 2.13 3.22 -6.89
CA ALA A 30 0.91 3.19 -7.70
C ALA A 30 -0.11 2.17 -7.18
N PHE A 31 0.35 1.00 -6.73
CA PHE A 31 -0.53 -0.01 -6.15
C PHE A 31 -1.16 0.47 -4.84
N ALA A 32 -0.37 1.05 -3.91
CA ALA A 32 -0.90 1.64 -2.69
C ALA A 32 -1.93 2.75 -2.95
N LEU A 33 -1.69 3.60 -3.95
CA LEU A 33 -2.62 4.65 -4.36
C LEU A 33 -3.92 4.07 -4.96
N ALA A 34 -3.84 2.98 -5.71
CA ALA A 34 -5.03 2.29 -6.21
C ALA A 34 -5.89 1.72 -5.08
N VAL A 35 -5.25 1.13 -4.06
CA VAL A 35 -5.92 0.64 -2.84
C VAL A 35 -6.62 1.79 -2.11
N LEU A 36 -5.92 2.90 -1.86
CA LEU A 36 -6.49 4.07 -1.18
C LEU A 36 -7.67 4.68 -1.97
N LYS A 37 -7.54 4.73 -3.30
CA LYS A 37 -8.62 5.20 -4.17
C LYS A 37 -9.85 4.30 -4.10
N GLU A 38 -9.68 2.98 -4.08
CA GLU A 38 -10.79 2.05 -3.90
C GLU A 38 -11.50 2.28 -2.56
N ILE A 39 -10.74 2.39 -1.47
CA ILE A 39 -11.26 2.64 -0.12
C ILE A 39 -12.07 3.95 -0.07
N ARG A 40 -11.53 5.05 -0.63
CA ARG A 40 -12.18 6.36 -0.51
C ARG A 40 -13.25 6.64 -1.55
N VAL A 41 -13.00 6.30 -2.81
CA VAL A 41 -13.84 6.70 -3.93
C VAL A 41 -14.91 5.66 -4.21
N ALA A 42 -14.56 4.37 -4.15
CA ALA A 42 -15.51 3.30 -4.42
C ALA A 42 -16.30 2.91 -3.16
N ASP A 43 -15.61 2.70 -2.04
CA ASP A 43 -16.23 2.29 -0.78
C ASP A 43 -16.75 3.47 0.08
N GLY A 44 -16.29 4.70 -0.18
CA GLY A 44 -16.76 5.91 0.53
C GLY A 44 -16.34 5.98 2.01
N ARG A 45 -15.23 5.33 2.39
CA ARG A 45 -14.80 5.20 3.79
C ARG A 45 -13.33 5.58 3.99
N GLU A 46 -12.92 5.64 5.25
CA GLU A 46 -11.51 5.67 5.63
C GLU A 46 -10.94 4.24 5.71
N PRO A 47 -9.61 4.07 5.58
CA PRO A 47 -8.96 2.80 5.85
C PRO A 47 -9.24 2.41 7.30
N ASP A 48 -9.54 1.13 7.50
CA ASP A 48 -9.65 0.60 8.85
C ASP A 48 -8.25 0.46 9.50
N ALA A 49 -8.23 -0.01 10.75
CA ALA A 49 -7.00 -0.16 11.49
C ALA A 49 -5.99 -1.10 10.81
N TRP A 50 -6.46 -2.19 10.24
CA TRP A 50 -5.60 -3.18 9.57
C TRP A 50 -4.99 -2.59 8.30
N GLU A 51 -5.84 -2.02 7.45
CA GLU A 51 -5.45 -1.37 6.21
C GLU A 51 -4.46 -0.23 6.47
N SER A 52 -4.77 0.64 7.43
CA SER A 52 -3.93 1.79 7.78
C SER A 52 -2.54 1.37 8.24
N VAL A 53 -2.41 0.38 9.13
CA VAL A 53 -1.09 -0.04 9.63
C VAL A 53 -0.24 -0.67 8.55
N HIS A 54 -0.83 -1.52 7.71
CA HIS A 54 -0.08 -2.17 6.65
C HIS A 54 0.34 -1.17 5.57
N LEU A 55 -0.50 -0.18 5.25
CA LEU A 55 -0.14 0.91 4.35
C LEU A 55 0.96 1.82 4.93
N MET A 56 0.93 2.12 6.24
CA MET A 56 2.03 2.85 6.90
C MET A 56 3.33 2.06 6.91
N HIS A 57 3.28 0.76 7.22
CA HIS A 57 4.46 -0.10 7.16
C HIS A 57 5.00 -0.21 5.73
N ALA A 58 4.11 -0.30 4.73
CA ALA A 58 4.50 -0.35 3.32
C ALA A 58 5.23 0.94 2.92
N LEU A 59 4.75 2.11 3.36
CA LEU A 59 5.41 3.39 3.15
C LEU A 59 6.80 3.42 3.80
N GLY A 60 6.92 2.96 5.05
CA GLY A 60 8.21 2.86 5.74
C GLY A 60 9.18 1.88 5.05
N ALA A 61 8.68 0.75 4.56
CA ALA A 61 9.46 -0.23 3.80
C ALA A 61 9.90 0.33 2.44
N LEU A 62 9.04 1.10 1.76
CA LEU A 62 9.36 1.80 0.52
C LEU A 62 10.50 2.81 0.74
N HIS A 63 10.40 3.65 1.78
CA HIS A 63 11.46 4.60 2.12
C HIS A 63 12.77 3.92 2.53
N GLY A 64 12.69 2.77 3.19
CA GLY A 64 13.85 1.94 3.53
C GLY A 64 14.31 1.01 2.39
N GLU A 65 13.81 1.19 1.17
CA GLU A 65 14.16 0.42 -0.04
C GLU A 65 13.92 -1.11 0.05
N ARG A 66 13.06 -1.55 0.97
CA ARG A 66 12.63 -2.96 1.10
C ARG A 66 11.41 -3.20 0.21
N LEU A 67 11.59 -3.08 -1.11
CA LEU A 67 10.49 -2.93 -2.07
C LEU A 67 9.59 -4.18 -2.20
N THR A 68 10.16 -5.39 -2.15
CA THR A 68 9.35 -6.62 -2.10
C THR A 68 8.50 -6.67 -0.84
N TYR A 69 9.06 -6.30 0.30
CA TYR A 69 8.32 -6.28 1.56
C TYR A 69 7.23 -5.20 1.56
N ALA A 70 7.51 -4.04 0.97
CA ALA A 70 6.52 -2.98 0.78
C ALA A 70 5.32 -3.47 -0.06
N LEU A 71 5.57 -4.21 -1.15
CA LEU A 71 4.52 -4.84 -1.96
C LEU A 71 3.66 -5.81 -1.12
N THR A 72 4.30 -6.75 -0.42
CA THR A 72 3.61 -7.71 0.44
C THR A 72 2.76 -7.03 1.52
N LEU A 73 3.23 -5.92 2.08
CA LEU A 73 2.45 -5.17 3.06
C LEU A 73 1.19 -4.54 2.45
N ILE A 74 1.24 -4.08 1.19
CA ILE A 74 0.04 -3.58 0.51
C ILE A 74 -0.94 -4.73 0.23
N GLU A 75 -0.44 -5.90 -0.15
CA GLU A 75 -1.26 -7.11 -0.34
C GLU A 75 -1.95 -7.53 0.97
N LEU A 76 -1.24 -7.47 2.10
CA LEU A 76 -1.81 -7.70 3.43
C LEU A 76 -2.87 -6.64 3.78
N ALA A 77 -2.65 -5.38 3.42
CA ALA A 77 -3.63 -4.32 3.69
C ALA A 77 -5.00 -4.64 3.09
N ILE A 78 -5.03 -5.24 1.90
CA ILE A 78 -6.28 -5.57 1.18
C ILE A 78 -6.80 -6.97 1.45
N GLU A 79 -6.13 -7.75 2.31
CA GLU A 79 -6.52 -9.11 2.68
C GLU A 79 -7.99 -9.18 3.12
N ASP A 80 -8.64 -10.32 2.86
CA ASP A 80 -10.02 -10.52 3.28
C ASP A 80 -10.13 -10.43 4.81
N PRO A 81 -11.08 -9.65 5.37
CA PRO A 81 -11.32 -9.57 6.79
C PRO A 81 -11.40 -10.91 7.53
N ALA A 82 -11.84 -11.98 6.85
CA ALA A 82 -11.88 -13.32 7.42
C ALA A 82 -10.48 -13.93 7.66
N ASP A 83 -9.48 -13.51 6.90
CA ASP A 83 -8.10 -14.02 6.95
C ASP A 83 -7.17 -13.14 7.80
N ARG A 84 -7.62 -11.94 8.18
CA ARG A 84 -6.85 -11.00 9.03
C ARG A 84 -6.72 -11.53 10.46
N ALA A 85 -5.59 -11.23 11.11
CA ALA A 85 -5.36 -11.56 12.52
C ALA A 85 -6.12 -10.60 13.47
N PRO A 86 -7.24 -11.01 14.10
CA PRO A 86 -8.11 -10.09 14.84
C PRO A 86 -7.44 -9.48 16.08
N GLU A 87 -6.53 -10.22 16.72
CA GLU A 87 -5.75 -9.79 17.89
C GLU A 87 -4.69 -8.73 17.55
N ALA A 88 -4.30 -8.60 16.28
CA ALA A 88 -3.43 -7.53 15.83
C ALA A 88 -4.21 -6.20 15.74
N VAL A 89 -5.44 -6.24 15.23
CA VAL A 89 -6.32 -5.06 15.08
C VAL A 89 -6.55 -4.34 16.41
N ALA A 90 -6.73 -5.08 17.50
CA ALA A 90 -6.92 -4.52 18.84
C ALA A 90 -5.72 -3.70 19.34
N ARG A 91 -4.51 -3.97 18.85
CA ARG A 91 -3.27 -3.26 19.23
C ARG A 91 -3.03 -1.98 18.42
N ILE A 92 -3.76 -1.79 17.32
CA ILE A 92 -3.44 -0.80 16.28
C ILE A 92 -4.18 0.55 16.47
N GLN A 93 -5.26 0.59 17.26
CA GLN A 93 -6.24 1.70 17.26
C GLN A 93 -5.70 3.12 17.55
N LYS A 94 -4.48 3.31 18.05
CA LYS A 94 -3.95 4.63 18.47
C LYS A 94 -3.16 5.38 17.39
N GLU A 95 -2.79 4.75 16.28
CA GLU A 95 -1.86 5.34 15.29
C GLU A 95 -2.42 5.34 13.86
N LEU A 96 -3.74 5.51 13.69
CA LEU A 96 -4.36 5.45 12.35
C LEU A 96 -4.06 6.71 11.54
N ALA A 97 -3.45 6.53 10.38
CA ALA A 97 -3.28 7.58 9.39
C ALA A 97 -4.53 7.68 8.52
N SER A 98 -5.02 8.90 8.30
CA SER A 98 -6.11 9.12 7.36
C SER A 98 -5.71 8.75 5.94
N ALA A 99 -6.69 8.37 5.12
CA ALA A 99 -6.48 8.06 3.71
C ALA A 99 -5.76 9.20 2.97
N GLN A 100 -6.16 10.45 3.25
CA GLN A 100 -5.52 11.63 2.66
C GLN A 100 -4.03 11.77 3.05
N THR A 101 -3.68 11.44 4.30
CA THR A 101 -2.29 11.47 4.77
C THR A 101 -1.45 10.43 4.03
N LEU A 102 -1.98 9.21 3.93
CA LEU A 102 -1.33 8.10 3.22
C LEU A 102 -1.18 8.40 1.72
N GLU A 103 -2.23 8.91 1.08
CA GLU A 103 -2.21 9.27 -0.35
C GLU A 103 -1.11 10.29 -0.66
N ARG A 104 -1.04 11.37 0.12
CA ARG A 104 0.01 12.39 -0.06
C ARG A 104 1.40 11.79 0.10
N ALA A 105 1.60 10.94 1.10
CA ALA A 105 2.89 10.33 1.35
C ALA A 105 3.33 9.38 0.21
N PHE A 106 2.39 8.58 -0.34
CA PHE A 106 2.68 7.73 -1.50
C PHE A 106 2.88 8.55 -2.79
N GLN A 107 2.13 9.64 -2.99
CA GLN A 107 2.36 10.58 -4.09
C GLN A 107 3.74 11.23 -4.01
N ASP A 108 4.17 11.66 -2.81
CA ASP A 108 5.50 12.23 -2.60
C ASP A 108 6.60 11.20 -2.87
N ALA A 109 6.41 9.96 -2.41
CA ALA A 109 7.32 8.85 -2.70
C ALA A 109 7.44 8.60 -4.21
N GLN A 110 6.34 8.71 -4.94
CA GLN A 110 6.30 8.56 -6.39
C GLN A 110 7.00 9.74 -7.11
N ALA A 111 6.82 10.97 -6.62
CA ALA A 111 7.33 12.19 -7.23
C ALA A 111 8.84 12.40 -7.01
N ARG A 112 9.39 11.96 -5.86
CA ARG A 112 10.83 12.10 -5.55
C ARG A 112 11.75 11.41 -6.57
N LEU A 113 11.25 10.41 -7.30
CA LEU A 113 11.98 9.78 -8.40
C LEU A 113 12.08 10.67 -9.64
N VAL A 114 11.09 11.54 -9.88
CA VAL A 114 11.03 12.42 -11.04
C VAL A 114 11.92 13.66 -10.85
N ALA A 115 12.11 14.09 -9.60
CA ALA A 115 12.91 15.27 -9.27
C ALA A 115 14.43 14.98 -9.10
N GLY A 116 14.84 13.70 -9.16
CA GLY A 116 16.22 13.26 -8.96
C GLY A 116 17.01 12.99 -10.24
N THR A 117 16.45 13.29 -11.41
CA THR A 117 17.09 13.23 -12.74
C THR A 117 17.43 14.62 -13.25
#